data_AF-A0A7C3GBL9-F1
#
_entry.id   AF-A0A7C3GBL9-F1
#
_cell.length_a   1.000
_cell.length_b   1.000
_cell.length_c   1.000
_cell.angle_alpha   90.00
_cell.angle_beta   90.00
_cell.angle_gamma   90.00
#
_symmetry.space_group_name_H-M   'P 1'
#
loop_
_entity.id
_entity.type
_entity.pdbx_description
1 polymer ?
#
loop_
_entity_poly.entity_id
_entity_poly.type
_entity_poly.pdbx_seq_one_letter_code
_entity_poly.pdbx_strand_id
1 'polypeptide(L)'
;MVDSSHIALAVHGGAGNYAQDEQHEHMANLKDVAQKGRDMLDKGASALDVCEALAALLEDAGLYVAGRGTGPNSAGEYELDACLMDGGTRKIGSVCALKGYKNPIHVARAVMDHTPHVMLAGRGAENFAAAH
;
A
#
# COMPACT_ATOMS: atom_id res chain seq x y z
N MET A 1 -23.81 -12.77 -5.44
CA MET A 1 -23.65 -11.33 -5.17
C MET A 1 -23.25 -11.20 -3.71
N VAL A 2 -22.14 -10.53 -3.42
CA VAL A 2 -21.77 -10.21 -2.03
C VAL A 2 -22.85 -9.25 -1.52
N ASP A 3 -23.46 -9.58 -0.38
CA ASP A 3 -24.41 -8.68 0.27
C ASP A 3 -23.66 -7.43 0.75
N SER A 4 -23.87 -6.31 0.04
CA SER A 4 -23.20 -5.04 0.30
C SER A 4 -23.63 -4.37 1.61
N SER A 5 -24.61 -4.95 2.33
CA SER A 5 -25.20 -4.36 3.54
C SER A 5 -24.24 -4.30 4.74
N HIS A 6 -23.08 -4.97 4.68
CA HIS A 6 -22.12 -5.01 5.79
C HIS A 6 -20.64 -4.87 5.34
N ILE A 7 -20.33 -3.88 4.49
CA ILE A 7 -18.94 -3.55 4.12
C ILE A 7 -18.42 -2.45 5.04
N ALA A 8 -17.32 -2.73 5.75
CA ALA A 8 -16.54 -1.74 6.49
C ALA A 8 -15.19 -1.52 5.77
N LEU A 9 -14.84 -0.25 5.55
CA LEU A 9 -13.57 0.17 4.97
C LEU A 9 -12.94 1.21 5.90
N ALA A 10 -11.65 1.04 6.19
CA ALA A 10 -10.85 1.99 6.95
C ALA A 10 -9.54 2.25 6.21
N VAL A 11 -9.11 3.52 6.22
CA VAL A 11 -7.82 3.98 5.67
C VAL A 11 -7.20 4.96 6.65
N HIS A 12 -5.88 4.96 6.78
CA HIS A 12 -5.16 5.92 7.62
C HIS A 12 -3.92 6.44 6.90
N GLY A 13 -3.56 7.71 7.18
CA GLY A 13 -2.32 8.33 6.68
C GLY A 13 -1.11 8.15 7.59
N GLY A 14 -1.30 7.59 8.79
CA GLY A 14 -0.25 7.47 9.81
C GLY A 14 -0.21 8.67 10.77
N ALA A 15 0.71 8.61 11.73
CA ALA A 15 0.89 9.66 12.74
C ALA A 15 1.91 10.70 12.26
N GLY A 16 1.74 11.96 12.67
CA GLY A 16 2.65 13.04 12.34
C GLY A 16 2.23 14.35 13.02
N ASN A 17 3.15 15.31 13.09
CA ASN A 17 2.88 16.65 13.57
C ASN A 17 2.65 17.58 12.37
N TYR A 18 1.40 17.67 11.95
CA TYR A 18 0.99 18.42 10.75
C TYR A 18 0.48 19.81 11.13
N ALA A 19 0.88 20.84 10.38
CA ALA A 19 0.23 22.15 10.44
C ALA A 19 -1.24 22.03 9.97
N GLN A 20 -2.10 22.99 10.34
CA GLN A 20 -3.54 22.90 10.01
C GLN A 20 -3.79 22.76 8.50
N ASP A 21 -3.08 23.51 7.65
CA ASP A 21 -3.27 23.42 6.20
C ASP A 21 -2.87 22.05 5.66
N GLU A 22 -1.77 21.48 6.17
CA GLU A 22 -1.35 20.12 5.85
C GLU A 22 -2.41 19.10 6.31
N GLN A 23 -2.99 19.27 7.51
CA GLN A 23 -4.08 18.40 7.99
C GLN A 23 -5.30 18.42 7.06
N HIS A 24 -5.67 19.60 6.56
CA HIS A 24 -6.77 19.72 5.60
C HIS A 24 -6.48 18.97 4.30
N GLU A 25 -5.26 19.10 3.77
CA GLU A 25 -4.83 18.40 2.56
C GLU A 25 -4.84 16.87 2.74
N HIS A 26 -4.27 16.38 3.84
CA HIS A 26 -4.26 14.95 4.16
C HIS A 26 -5.68 14.41 4.34
N MET A 27 -6.54 15.14 5.03
CA MET A 27 -7.93 14.72 5.23
C MET A 27 -8.74 14.74 3.93
N ALA A 28 -8.50 15.70 3.05
CA ALA A 28 -9.11 15.72 1.73
C ALA A 28 -8.66 14.51 0.89
N ASN A 29 -7.36 14.21 0.89
CA ASN A 29 -6.81 13.06 0.18
C ASN A 29 -7.34 11.73 0.75
N LEU A 30 -7.36 11.54 2.08
CA LEU A 30 -7.90 10.32 2.70
C LEU A 30 -9.38 10.10 2.38
N LYS A 31 -10.19 11.16 2.32
CA LYS A 31 -11.60 11.08 1.92
C LYS A 31 -11.74 10.62 0.46
N ASP A 32 -10.94 11.18 -0.45
CA ASP A 32 -10.93 10.76 -1.86
C ASP A 32 -10.49 9.30 -2.01
N VAL A 33 -9.42 8.89 -1.33
CA VAL A 33 -8.95 7.49 -1.32
C VAL A 33 -10.03 6.54 -0.76
N ALA A 34 -10.66 6.90 0.36
CA ALA A 34 -11.74 6.10 0.93
C ALA A 34 -12.95 5.98 -0.02
N GLN A 35 -13.32 7.07 -0.70
CA GLN A 35 -14.41 7.06 -1.66
C GLN A 35 -14.09 6.16 -2.87
N LYS A 36 -12.87 6.23 -3.42
CA LYS A 36 -12.44 5.32 -4.49
C LYS A 36 -12.50 3.86 -4.07
N GLY A 37 -12.10 3.56 -2.83
CA GLY A 37 -12.21 2.21 -2.28
C GLY A 37 -13.66 1.74 -2.17
N ARG A 38 -14.56 2.61 -1.72
CA ARG A 38 -16.00 2.33 -1.67
C ARG A 38 -16.55 2.05 -3.07
N ASP A 39 -16.21 2.88 -4.05
CA ASP A 39 -16.67 2.71 -5.43
C ASP A 39 -16.19 1.38 -6.04
N MET A 40 -14.96 0.94 -5.73
CA MET A 40 -14.43 -0.36 -6.16
C MET A 40 -15.22 -1.52 -5.51
N LEU A 41 -15.48 -1.43 -4.21
CA LEU A 41 -16.26 -2.42 -3.46
C LEU A 41 -17.70 -2.53 -3.98
N ASP A 42 -18.36 -1.40 -4.25
CA ASP A 42 -19.72 -1.37 -4.80
C ASP A 42 -19.79 -1.96 -6.22
N LYS A 43 -18.68 -1.93 -6.98
CA LYS A 43 -18.53 -2.60 -8.28
C LYS A 43 -18.16 -4.09 -8.16
N GLY A 44 -18.01 -4.61 -6.95
CA GLY A 44 -17.70 -6.02 -6.68
C GLY A 44 -16.21 -6.38 -6.73
N ALA A 45 -15.31 -5.39 -6.62
CA ALA A 45 -13.88 -5.68 -6.44
C ALA A 45 -13.63 -6.44 -5.14
N SER A 46 -12.60 -7.28 -5.12
CA SER A 46 -12.21 -8.00 -3.90
C SER A 46 -11.60 -7.05 -2.86
N ALA A 47 -11.72 -7.38 -1.58
CA ALA A 47 -11.07 -6.60 -0.52
C ALA A 47 -9.55 -6.53 -0.70
N LEU A 48 -8.94 -7.58 -1.26
CA LEU A 48 -7.51 -7.64 -1.53
C LEU A 48 -7.09 -6.61 -2.59
N ASP A 49 -7.81 -6.56 -3.72
CA ASP A 49 -7.51 -5.63 -4.81
C ASP A 49 -7.79 -4.17 -4.40
N VAL A 50 -8.81 -3.96 -3.55
CA VAL A 50 -9.10 -2.65 -2.96
C VAL A 50 -7.96 -2.20 -2.07
N CYS A 51 -7.51 -3.03 -1.13
CA CYS A 51 -6.39 -2.70 -0.24
C CYS A 51 -5.11 -2.37 -1.01
N GLU A 52 -4.77 -3.15 -2.04
CA GLU A 52 -3.62 -2.89 -2.91
C GLU A 52 -3.74 -1.54 -3.63
N ALA A 53 -4.88 -1.26 -4.25
CA ALA A 53 -5.10 -0.01 -4.97
C ALA A 53 -5.07 1.22 -4.03
N LEU A 54 -5.67 1.12 -2.84
CA LEU A 54 -5.66 2.24 -1.89
C LEU A 54 -4.25 2.49 -1.35
N ALA A 55 -3.49 1.45 -1.02
CA ALA A 55 -2.10 1.61 -0.62
C ALA A 55 -1.25 2.28 -1.71
N ALA A 56 -1.42 1.89 -2.98
CA ALA A 56 -0.73 2.52 -4.10
C ALA A 56 -1.10 4.01 -4.27
N LEU A 57 -2.37 4.38 -4.04
CA LEU A 57 -2.79 5.78 -4.05
C LEU A 57 -2.12 6.59 -2.93
N LEU A 58 -1.94 6.02 -1.74
CA LEU A 58 -1.24 6.68 -0.63
C LEU A 58 0.26 6.81 -0.94
N GLU A 59 0.91 5.76 -1.45
CA GLU A 59 2.31 5.78 -1.90
C GLU A 59 2.56 6.85 -2.97
N ASP A 60 1.59 7.05 -3.87
CA ASP A 60 1.68 8.03 -4.96
C ASP A 60 1.45 9.48 -4.52
N ALA A 61 0.65 9.69 -3.47
CA ALA A 61 0.22 11.00 -3.02
C ALA A 61 1.41 11.91 -2.64
N GLY A 62 2.50 11.31 -2.12
CA GLY A 62 3.63 12.06 -1.58
C GLY A 62 3.33 12.79 -0.27
N LEU A 63 2.14 12.57 0.31
CA LEU A 63 1.70 13.16 1.57
C LEU A 63 2.11 12.31 2.79
N TYR A 64 2.32 11.00 2.59
CA TYR A 64 2.51 10.05 3.68
C TYR A 64 3.94 9.51 3.69
N VAL A 65 4.37 8.96 4.83
CA VAL A 65 5.66 8.22 4.94
C VAL A 65 5.49 6.83 4.29
N ALA A 66 5.24 6.85 2.98
CA ALA A 66 5.04 5.70 2.11
C ALA A 66 5.36 6.12 0.67
N GLY A 67 5.93 5.20 -0.11
CA GLY A 67 6.25 5.44 -1.53
C GLY A 67 7.00 6.74 -1.76
N ARG A 68 6.39 7.65 -2.53
CA ARG A 68 6.97 8.95 -2.91
C ARG A 68 7.23 9.88 -1.73
N GLY A 69 6.46 9.79 -0.64
CA GLY A 69 6.57 10.69 0.51
C GLY A 69 7.56 10.21 1.58
N THR A 70 8.20 9.05 1.39
CA THR A 70 9.22 8.51 2.30
C THR A 70 10.43 9.45 2.39
N GLY A 71 10.95 9.62 3.62
CA GLY A 71 12.25 10.25 3.87
C GLY A 71 13.41 9.24 3.81
N PRO A 72 14.65 9.71 3.57
CA PRO A 72 15.81 8.82 3.51
C PRO A 72 16.19 8.27 4.89
N ASN A 73 16.86 7.11 4.91
CA ASN A 73 17.49 6.54 6.10
C ASN A 73 18.77 7.31 6.48
N SER A 74 19.49 6.86 7.51
CA SER A 74 20.72 7.51 8.00
C SER A 74 21.88 7.54 6.99
N ALA A 75 21.83 6.73 5.93
CA ALA A 75 22.80 6.72 4.85
C ALA A 75 22.36 7.59 3.65
N GLY A 76 21.20 8.25 3.72
CA GLY A 76 20.65 9.03 2.61
C GLY A 76 19.86 8.20 1.60
N GLU A 77 19.58 6.93 1.90
CA GLU A 77 18.94 5.98 0.98
C GLU A 77 17.43 5.89 1.23
N TYR A 78 16.63 5.73 0.17
CA TYR A 78 15.19 5.54 0.26
C TYR A 78 14.86 4.05 0.25
N GLU A 79 14.45 3.54 1.40
CA GLU A 79 14.14 2.13 1.62
C GLU A 79 12.67 2.00 2.03
N LEU A 80 11.94 1.13 1.33
CA LEU A 80 10.51 1.00 1.47
C LEU A 80 10.11 -0.41 1.91
N ASP A 81 9.10 -0.44 2.78
CA ASP A 81 8.48 -1.67 3.27
C ASP A 81 7.00 -1.67 2.89
N ALA A 82 6.46 -2.82 2.51
CA ALA A 82 5.03 -2.99 2.28
C ALA A 82 4.61 -4.44 2.49
N CYS A 83 3.36 -4.66 2.88
CA CYS A 83 2.76 -5.99 2.96
C CYS A 83 1.28 -5.97 2.60
N LEU A 84 0.80 -7.12 2.13
CA LEU A 84 -0.59 -7.35 1.79
C LEU A 84 -0.99 -8.76 2.25
N MET A 85 -2.21 -8.91 2.76
CA MET A 85 -2.74 -10.19 3.23
C MET A 85 -4.18 -10.39 2.77
N ASP A 86 -4.46 -11.59 2.26
CA ASP A 86 -5.82 -12.07 2.03
C ASP A 86 -6.30 -12.86 3.25
N GLY A 87 -7.31 -12.35 3.94
CA GLY A 87 -7.90 -13.01 5.10
C GLY A 87 -8.64 -14.32 4.78
N GLY A 88 -9.15 -14.48 3.56
CA GLY A 88 -9.87 -15.68 3.14
C GLY A 88 -8.95 -16.87 2.90
N THR A 89 -7.84 -16.65 2.19
CA THR A 89 -6.87 -17.70 1.85
C THR A 89 -5.68 -17.78 2.82
N ARG A 90 -5.47 -16.74 3.64
CA ARG A 90 -4.28 -16.53 4.48
C ARG A 90 -2.99 -16.38 3.68
N LYS A 91 -3.06 -16.07 2.38
CA LYS A 91 -1.89 -15.70 1.59
C LYS A 91 -1.40 -14.32 2.00
N ILE A 92 -0.07 -14.18 2.05
CA ILE A 92 0.62 -12.95 2.44
C ILE A 92 1.77 -12.74 1.45
N GLY A 93 1.99 -11.50 1.06
CA GLY A 93 3.22 -11.08 0.38
C GLY A 93 3.73 -9.78 0.99
N SER A 94 5.04 -9.64 1.05
CA SER A 94 5.70 -8.50 1.66
C SER A 94 7.10 -8.27 1.13
N VAL A 95 7.52 -7.03 1.20
CA VAL A 95 8.88 -6.58 0.88
C VAL A 95 9.42 -5.71 2.01
N CYS A 96 10.72 -5.80 2.25
CA CYS A 96 11.43 -4.94 3.19
C CYS A 96 12.69 -4.35 2.56
N ALA A 97 13.05 -3.12 2.96
CA ALA A 97 14.22 -2.40 2.46
C ALA A 97 14.30 -2.38 0.92
N LEU A 98 13.16 -2.28 0.24
CA LEU A 98 13.09 -2.22 -1.21
C LEU A 98 13.51 -0.82 -1.69
N LYS A 99 14.43 -0.78 -2.66
CA LYS A 99 14.93 0.46 -3.25
C LYS A 99 14.53 0.58 -4.72
N GLY A 100 14.30 1.82 -5.19
CA GLY A 100 14.12 2.10 -6.61
C GLY A 100 12.72 1.83 -7.18
N TYR A 101 11.73 1.53 -6.34
CA TYR A 101 10.35 1.30 -6.75
C TYR A 101 9.41 2.31 -6.12
N LYS A 102 8.51 2.88 -6.92
CA LYS A 102 7.54 3.88 -6.47
C LYS A 102 6.47 3.27 -5.56
N ASN A 103 6.00 2.07 -5.91
CA ASN A 103 4.86 1.41 -5.26
C ASN A 103 5.26 0.04 -4.70
N PRO A 104 5.83 -0.05 -3.48
CA PRO A 104 6.24 -1.31 -2.88
C PRO A 104 5.07 -2.28 -2.65
N ILE A 105 3.81 -1.80 -2.52
CA ILE A 105 2.66 -2.69 -2.37
C ILE A 105 2.43 -3.61 -3.58
N HIS A 106 2.67 -3.13 -4.81
CA HIS A 106 2.55 -3.97 -6.01
C HIS A 106 3.61 -5.07 -6.03
N VAL A 107 4.82 -4.78 -5.53
CA VAL A 107 5.86 -5.80 -5.37
C VAL A 107 5.48 -6.80 -4.28
N ALA A 108 4.90 -6.34 -3.16
CA ALA A 108 4.37 -7.22 -2.13
C ALA A 108 3.26 -8.14 -2.68
N ARG A 109 2.36 -7.64 -3.53
CA ARG A 109 1.36 -8.46 -4.25
C ARG A 109 2.03 -9.50 -5.15
N ALA A 110 3.03 -9.09 -5.93
CA ALA A 110 3.77 -10.00 -6.79
C ALA A 110 4.47 -11.12 -5.97
N VAL A 111 5.03 -10.81 -4.80
CA VAL A 111 5.59 -11.82 -3.89
C VAL A 111 4.53 -12.86 -3.49
N MET A 112 3.32 -12.40 -3.14
CA MET A 112 2.19 -13.27 -2.77
C MET A 112 1.78 -14.22 -3.91
N ASP A 113 1.76 -13.71 -5.15
CA ASP A 113 1.18 -14.42 -6.29
C ASP A 113 2.20 -15.28 -7.06
N HIS A 114 3.47 -14.90 -7.05
CA HIS A 114 4.51 -15.52 -7.87
C HIS A 114 5.57 -16.30 -7.09
N THR A 115 5.48 -16.35 -5.76
CA THR A 115 6.45 -17.07 -4.94
C THR A 115 5.76 -17.93 -3.87
N PRO A 116 6.43 -18.99 -3.37
CA PRO A 116 5.96 -19.72 -2.19
C PRO A 116 6.33 -19.01 -0.86
N HIS A 117 6.89 -17.80 -0.92
CA HIS A 117 7.43 -17.08 0.22
C HIS A 117 6.51 -15.93 0.65
N VAL A 118 6.63 -15.53 1.91
CA VAL A 118 5.85 -14.40 2.48
C VAL A 118 6.60 -13.08 2.33
N MET A 119 7.92 -13.09 2.47
CA MET A 119 8.73 -11.87 2.57
C MET A 119 10.01 -11.99 1.78
N LEU A 120 10.30 -10.96 0.98
CA LEU A 120 11.62 -10.71 0.39
C LEU A 120 12.21 -9.42 0.96
N ALA A 121 13.54 -9.31 1.02
CA ALA A 121 14.19 -8.13 1.58
C ALA A 121 15.41 -7.67 0.77
N GLY A 122 15.65 -6.36 0.77
CA GLY A 122 16.79 -5.71 0.14
C GLY A 122 16.98 -6.13 -1.31
N ARG A 123 18.23 -6.46 -1.67
CA ARG A 123 18.60 -6.91 -3.03
C ARG A 123 17.80 -8.12 -3.53
N GLY A 124 17.32 -8.99 -2.62
CA GLY A 124 16.47 -10.12 -3.02
C GLY A 124 15.11 -9.66 -3.53
N ALA A 125 14.51 -8.65 -2.86
CA ALA A 125 13.27 -8.03 -3.30
C ALA A 125 13.47 -7.23 -4.60
N GLU A 126 14.58 -6.49 -4.72
CA GLU A 126 14.92 -5.74 -5.94
C GLU A 126 15.07 -6.66 -7.15
N ASN A 127 15.83 -7.75 -7.02
CA ASN A 127 16.01 -8.71 -8.11
C ASN A 127 14.70 -9.37 -8.53
N PHE A 128 13.84 -9.69 -7.57
CA PHE A 128 12.51 -10.24 -7.84
C PHE A 128 11.63 -9.24 -8.59
N ALA A 129 11.59 -7.98 -8.13
CA ALA A 129 10.81 -6.90 -8.70
C ALA A 129 11.32 -6.46 -10.08
N ALA A 130 12.58 -6.72 -10.43
CA ALA A 130 13.10 -6.46 -11.77
C ALA A 130 12.70 -7.54 -12.79
N ALA A 131 12.26 -8.71 -12.31
CA ALA A 131 11.94 -9.88 -13.13
C ALA A 131 10.43 -10.10 -13.34
N HIS A 132 9.57 -9.31 -12.68
CA HIS A 132 8.10 -9.43 -12.68
C HIS A 132 7.48 -8.03 -12.81
#